data_AF-A0A529PDR8-F1
#
_entry.id   AF-A0A529PDR8-F1
#
_cell.length_a   1.000
_cell.length_b   1.000
_cell.length_c   1.000
_cell.angle_alpha   90.00
_cell.angle_beta   90.00
_cell.angle_gamma   90.00
#
_symmetry.space_group_name_H-M   'P 1'
#
loop_
_entity.id
_entity.type
_entity.pdbx_description
1 polymer ?
#
loop_
_entity_poly.entity_id
_entity_poly.type
_entity_poly.pdbx_seq_one_letter_code
_entity_poly.pdbx_strand_id
1 'polypeptide(L)'
;MTFAAPVETKSIRFRARSFVAFTLTPEAPLDVWLESLDRWIGNSPGYFTGRPVVLDLNTLKPDIAAIDSLVGVLGQRGIRVYAIEMDGGAELGSHLPPKLIGAKEATSDGLLLHPGR
;
A
#
# COMPACT_ATOMS: atom_id res chain seq x y z
N MET A 1 -51.92 26.46 2.32
CA MET A 1 -50.66 26.58 3.08
C MET A 1 -49.89 25.30 2.87
N THR A 2 -48.77 25.31 2.15
CA THR A 2 -47.95 24.11 1.92
C THR A 2 -46.57 24.39 2.49
N PHE A 3 -46.22 23.66 3.55
CA PHE A 3 -44.89 23.67 4.14
C PHE A 3 -44.03 22.70 3.31
N ALA A 4 -43.09 23.20 2.53
CA ALA A 4 -42.10 22.35 1.88
C ALA A 4 -41.17 21.79 2.96
N ALA A 5 -41.09 20.46 3.07
CA ALA A 5 -40.15 19.80 3.98
C ALA A 5 -38.70 20.13 3.55
N PRO A 6 -37.78 20.40 4.50
CA PRO A 6 -36.39 20.66 4.15
C PRO A 6 -35.77 19.39 3.57
N VAL A 7 -35.22 19.50 2.36
CA VAL A 7 -34.41 18.45 1.76
C VAL A 7 -33.11 18.35 2.56
N GLU A 8 -32.99 17.30 3.39
CA GLU A 8 -31.77 17.03 4.15
C GLU A 8 -30.71 16.51 3.18
N THR A 9 -29.99 17.41 2.54
CA THR A 9 -28.80 17.08 1.77
C THR A 9 -27.70 16.68 2.75
N LYS A 10 -27.64 15.39 3.11
CA LYS A 10 -26.52 14.83 3.87
C LYS A 10 -25.26 14.92 3.01
N SER A 11 -24.54 16.04 3.12
CA SER A 11 -23.26 16.25 2.49
C SER A 11 -22.27 15.18 2.99
N ILE A 12 -21.81 14.31 2.10
CA ILE A 12 -20.82 13.29 2.43
C ILE A 12 -19.54 14.02 2.86
N ARG A 13 -19.09 13.76 4.10
CA ARG A 13 -17.85 14.33 4.62
C ARG A 13 -16.66 13.57 4.04
N PHE A 14 -16.11 14.07 2.94
CA PHE A 14 -14.86 13.59 2.40
C PHE A 14 -13.69 14.29 3.10
N ARG A 15 -12.80 13.53 3.74
CA ARG A 15 -11.54 14.06 4.32
C ARG A 15 -10.37 13.22 3.86
N ALA A 16 -9.48 13.82 3.08
CA ALA A 16 -8.19 13.24 2.79
C ALA A 16 -7.29 13.29 4.03
N ARG A 17 -6.45 12.27 4.21
CA ARG A 17 -5.39 12.22 5.21
C ARG A 17 -4.16 11.60 4.60
N SER A 18 -3.00 12.24 4.79
CA SER A 18 -1.71 11.65 4.46
C SER A 18 -1.25 10.77 5.62
N PHE A 19 -0.65 9.63 5.31
CA PHE A 19 -0.04 8.73 6.28
C PHE A 19 1.30 8.23 5.76
N VAL A 20 2.17 7.80 6.66
CA VAL A 20 3.45 7.20 6.31
C VAL A 20 3.25 5.70 6.15
N ALA A 21 3.64 5.16 5.00
CA ALA A 21 3.68 3.72 4.72
C ALA A 21 5.13 3.26 4.55
N PHE A 22 5.37 1.99 4.84
CA PHE A 22 6.66 1.35 4.58
C PHE A 22 6.61 0.66 3.23
N THR A 23 7.63 0.85 2.40
CA THR A 23 7.74 0.10 1.14
C THR A 23 8.65 -1.09 1.34
N LEU A 24 8.16 -2.29 1.00
CA LEU A 24 8.97 -3.49 0.89
C LEU A 24 9.26 -3.76 -0.57
N THR A 25 10.54 -3.86 -0.91
CA THR A 25 11.03 -4.18 -2.25
C THR A 25 11.63 -5.59 -2.22
N PRO A 26 10.83 -6.65 -2.49
CA PRO A 26 11.34 -8.00 -2.67
C PRO A 26 12.31 -8.10 -3.84
N GLU A 27 13.39 -8.86 -3.62
CA GLU A 27 14.43 -9.11 -4.61
C GLU A 27 14.63 -10.61 -4.81
N ALA A 28 15.13 -11.00 -5.99
CA ALA A 28 15.53 -12.38 -6.24
C ALA A 28 16.94 -12.63 -5.66
N PRO A 29 17.20 -13.80 -5.04
CA PRO A 29 16.26 -14.91 -4.81
C PRO A 29 15.28 -14.65 -3.66
N LEU A 30 13.99 -14.88 -3.91
CA LEU A 30 12.92 -14.51 -2.97
C LEU A 30 13.02 -15.26 -1.63
N ASP A 31 13.44 -16.52 -1.64
CA ASP A 31 13.62 -17.32 -0.42
C ASP A 31 14.65 -16.70 0.55
N VAL A 32 15.77 -16.22 0.00
CA VAL A 32 16.85 -15.57 0.77
C VAL A 32 16.39 -14.21 1.32
N TRP A 33 15.61 -13.48 0.51
CA TRP A 33 15.02 -12.21 0.93
C TRP A 33 14.01 -12.42 2.08
N LEU A 34 13.13 -13.42 1.96
CA LEU A 34 12.16 -13.77 3.00
C LEU A 34 12.83 -14.22 4.29
N GLU A 35 13.91 -15.01 4.23
CA GLU A 35 14.67 -15.40 5.42
C GLU A 35 15.29 -14.19 6.12
N SER A 36 15.81 -13.23 5.34
CA SER A 36 16.36 -11.98 5.87
C SER A 36 15.27 -11.13 6.55
N LEU A 37 14.08 -11.08 5.95
CA LEU A 37 12.91 -10.43 6.54
C LEU A 37 12.49 -11.09 7.85
N ASP A 38 12.47 -12.42 7.91
CA ASP A 38 12.12 -13.18 9.12
C ASP A 38 13.09 -12.91 10.27
N ARG A 39 14.40 -12.89 9.99
CA ARG A 39 15.43 -12.51 10.98
C ARG A 39 15.22 -11.08 11.48
N TRP A 40 14.85 -10.16 10.58
CA TRP A 40 14.60 -8.77 10.93
C TRP A 40 13.39 -8.60 11.83
N ILE A 41 12.28 -9.29 11.52
CA ILE A 41 11.07 -9.32 12.37
C ILE A 41 11.39 -9.92 13.73
N GLY A 42 12.21 -10.98 13.78
CA GLY A 42 12.67 -11.59 15.04
C GLY A 42 13.45 -10.61 15.93
N ASN A 43 14.24 -9.72 15.34
CA ASN A 43 14.99 -8.69 16.06
C ASN A 43 14.13 -7.49 16.47
N SER A 44 12.99 -7.27 15.83
CA SER A 44 12.11 -6.12 16.05
C SER A 44 10.64 -6.56 16.15
N PRO A 45 10.27 -7.29 17.21
CA PRO A 45 8.92 -7.80 17.38
C PRO A 45 7.92 -6.64 17.40
N GLY A 46 6.89 -6.75 16.56
CA GLY A 46 5.81 -5.77 16.47
C GLY A 46 6.09 -4.56 15.58
N TYR A 47 7.22 -4.48 14.87
CA TYR A 47 7.52 -3.32 14.01
C TYR A 47 6.42 -3.05 12.98
N PHE A 48 5.95 -4.09 12.30
CA PHE A 48 4.89 -3.99 11.28
C PHE A 48 3.48 -3.98 11.87
N THR A 49 3.32 -4.12 13.19
CA THR A 49 2.00 -4.15 13.81
C THR A 49 1.32 -2.80 13.66
N GLY A 50 0.20 -2.79 12.94
CA GLY A 50 -0.58 -1.57 12.68
C GLY A 50 0.05 -0.59 11.69
N ARG A 51 1.15 -0.96 11.01
CA ARG A 51 1.80 -0.10 10.02
C ARG A 51 1.39 -0.52 8.61
N PRO A 52 0.93 0.41 7.76
CA PRO A 52 0.61 0.09 6.39
C PRO A 52 1.90 -0.17 5.60
N VAL A 53 1.90 -1.25 4.83
CA VAL A 53 3.02 -1.62 3.96
C VAL A 53 2.59 -1.58 2.50
N VAL A 54 3.40 -0.95 1.66
CA VAL A 54 3.33 -0.99 0.20
C VAL A 54 4.34 -2.01 -0.28
N LEU A 55 3.94 -2.83 -1.26
CA LEU A 55 4.80 -3.85 -1.84
C LEU A 55 5.26 -3.39 -3.22
N ASP A 56 6.55 -3.10 -3.38
CA ASP A 56 7.16 -2.72 -4.66
C ASP A 56 7.67 -3.95 -5.41
N LEU A 57 7.06 -4.23 -6.55
CA LEU A 57 7.37 -5.39 -7.39
C LEU A 57 8.09 -5.00 -8.69
N ASN A 58 8.52 -3.75 -8.81
CA ASN A 58 9.18 -3.22 -10.00
C ASN A 58 10.52 -3.92 -10.30
N THR A 59 11.23 -4.34 -9.25
CA THR A 59 12.50 -5.07 -9.36
C THR A 59 12.32 -6.54 -9.70
N LEU A 60 11.43 -7.24 -8.98
CA LEU A 60 11.25 -8.70 -9.13
C LEU A 60 10.40 -9.09 -10.35
N LYS A 61 9.44 -8.23 -10.75
CA LYS A 61 8.45 -8.48 -11.83
C LYS A 61 7.84 -9.89 -11.83
N PRO A 62 7.31 -10.36 -10.69
CA PRO A 62 6.69 -11.68 -10.60
C PRO A 62 5.33 -11.73 -11.33
N ASP A 63 4.93 -12.93 -11.75
CA ASP A 63 3.58 -13.19 -12.25
C ASP A 63 2.52 -13.09 -11.14
N ILE A 64 1.26 -12.90 -11.53
CA ILE A 64 0.12 -12.71 -10.60
C ILE A 64 0.01 -13.83 -9.54
N ALA A 65 0.28 -15.08 -9.92
CA ALA A 65 0.25 -16.21 -8.97
C ALA A 65 1.35 -16.13 -7.90
N ALA A 66 2.53 -15.64 -8.28
CA ALA A 66 3.63 -15.41 -7.35
C ALA A 66 3.34 -14.18 -6.45
N ILE A 67 2.65 -13.16 -6.98
CA ILE A 67 2.17 -12.01 -6.18
C ILE A 67 1.21 -12.48 -5.09
N ASP A 68 0.19 -13.27 -5.44
CA ASP A 68 -0.79 -13.80 -4.48
C ASP A 68 -0.11 -14.62 -3.38
N SER A 69 0.81 -15.51 -3.79
CA SER A 69 1.62 -16.30 -2.86
C SER A 69 2.45 -15.40 -1.95
N LEU A 70 3.11 -14.37 -2.48
CA LEU A 70 3.92 -13.43 -1.71
C LEU A 70 3.09 -12.63 -0.71
N VAL A 71 1.93 -12.10 -1.11
CA VAL A 71 1.02 -11.39 -0.21
C VAL A 71 0.55 -12.31 0.91
N GLY A 72 0.21 -13.57 0.61
CA GLY A 72 -0.15 -14.57 1.62
C GLY A 72 0.98 -14.84 2.61
N VAL A 73 2.20 -15.05 2.11
CA VAL A 73 3.42 -15.28 2.89
C VAL A 73 3.74 -14.10 3.81
N LEU A 74 3.58 -12.85 3.34
CA LEU A 74 3.73 -11.64 4.16
C LEU A 74 2.63 -11.52 5.22
N GLY A 75 1.39 -11.86 4.86
CA GLY A 75 0.25 -11.86 5.79
C GLY A 75 0.44 -12.80 6.98
N GLN A 76 0.99 -14.00 6.76
CA GLN A 76 1.32 -14.95 7.82
C GLN A 76 2.38 -14.43 8.81
N ARG A 77 3.20 -13.46 8.40
CA ARG A 77 4.22 -12.78 9.23
C ARG A 77 3.67 -11.55 9.95
N GLY A 78 2.36 -11.31 9.87
CA GLY A 78 1.71 -10.14 10.44
C GLY A 78 1.91 -8.86 9.64
N ILE A 79 2.41 -8.96 8.40
CA ILE A 79 2.61 -7.81 7.51
C ILE A 79 1.36 -7.64 6.64
N ARG A 80 0.70 -6.49 6.78
CA ARG A 80 -0.49 -6.14 6.00
C ARG A 80 -0.09 -5.29 4.80
N VAL A 81 -0.15 -5.88 3.62
CA VAL A 81 0.05 -5.15 2.36
C VAL A 81 -1.21 -4.37 2.03
N TYR A 82 -1.08 -3.05 1.90
CA TYR A 82 -2.18 -2.13 1.60
C TYR A 82 -2.30 -1.80 0.12
N ALA A 83 -1.16 -1.75 -0.57
CA ALA A 83 -1.12 -1.48 -1.99
C ALA A 83 0.13 -2.12 -2.61
N ILE A 84 0.07 -2.36 -3.91
CA ILE A 84 1.16 -2.97 -4.67
C ILE A 84 1.63 -1.99 -5.74
N GLU A 85 2.91 -1.64 -5.73
CA GLU A 85 3.57 -0.88 -6.78
C GLU A 85 4.15 -1.84 -7.81
N MET A 86 3.73 -1.71 -9.07
CA MET A 86 4.27 -2.51 -10.16
C MET A 86 4.11 -1.80 -11.51
N ASP A 87 5.08 -1.96 -12.39
CA ASP A 87 5.04 -1.50 -13.76
C ASP A 87 4.20 -2.46 -14.62
N GLY A 88 3.40 -1.90 -15.53
CA GLY A 88 2.62 -2.68 -16.50
C GLY A 88 1.10 -2.60 -16.31
N GLY A 89 0.36 -2.98 -17.35
CA GLY A 89 -1.11 -2.90 -17.39
C GLY A 89 -1.84 -4.09 -16.78
N ALA A 90 -1.15 -4.95 -16.03
CA ALA A 90 -1.78 -6.13 -15.43
C ALA A 90 -2.76 -5.71 -14.32
N GLU A 91 -4.00 -6.18 -14.44
CA GLU A 91 -5.01 -5.96 -13.41
C GLU A 91 -4.85 -7.00 -12.30
N LEU A 92 -4.73 -6.53 -11.06
CA LEU A 92 -4.76 -7.37 -9.87
C LEU A 92 -6.20 -7.78 -9.59
N GLY A 93 -6.42 -9.05 -9.27
CA GLY A 93 -7.75 -9.53 -8.87
C GLY A 93 -8.27 -8.83 -7.61
N SER A 94 -9.59 -8.79 -7.42
CA SER A 94 -10.24 -8.10 -6.29
C SER A 94 -9.86 -8.62 -4.89
N HIS A 95 -9.25 -9.81 -4.81
CA HIS A 95 -8.71 -10.38 -3.58
C HIS A 95 -7.35 -9.78 -3.18
N LEU A 96 -6.61 -9.24 -4.14
CA LEU A 96 -5.29 -8.66 -3.92
C LEU A 96 -5.40 -7.18 -3.54
N PRO A 97 -4.41 -6.65 -2.80
CA PRO A 97 -4.30 -5.21 -2.57
C PRO A 97 -4.30 -4.45 -3.91
N PRO A 98 -4.94 -3.28 -3.97
CA PRO A 98 -5.02 -2.52 -5.21
C PRO A 98 -3.63 -2.13 -5.69
N LYS A 99 -3.50 -2.03 -7.01
CA LYS A 99 -2.33 -1.44 -7.63
C LYS A 99 -2.24 0.03 -7.21
N LEU A 100 -1.10 0.43 -6.65
CA LEU A 100 -0.82 1.82 -6.36
C LEU A 100 -0.43 2.52 -7.66
N ILE A 101 -1.18 3.57 -8.02
CA ILE A 101 -0.96 4.36 -9.23
C ILE A 101 -0.74 5.81 -8.80
N GLY A 102 0.41 6.38 -9.17
CA GLY A 102 0.72 7.78 -8.90
C GLY A 102 1.06 8.11 -7.45
N ALA A 103 1.52 7.14 -6.66
CA ALA A 103 2.16 7.46 -5.39
C ALA A 103 3.43 8.25 -5.66
N LYS A 104 3.54 9.41 -4.99
CA LYS A 104 4.76 10.22 -4.99
C LYS A 104 5.52 9.85 -3.73
N GLU A 105 6.78 9.48 -3.87
CA GLU A 105 7.65 9.26 -2.71
C GLU A 105 7.57 10.48 -1.79
N ALA A 106 7.52 10.23 -0.48
CA ALA A 106 7.55 11.29 0.53
C ALA A 106 8.97 11.88 0.62
N THR A 107 9.45 12.48 -0.48
CA THR A 107 10.62 13.33 -0.46
C THR A 107 10.25 14.64 0.24
N SER A 108 11.18 15.23 0.99
CA SER A 108 10.99 16.52 1.67
C SER A 108 10.52 17.65 0.73
N ASP A 109 10.72 17.47 -0.58
CA ASP A 109 10.29 18.37 -1.66
C ASP A 109 8.77 18.27 -1.97
N GLY A 110 8.11 17.15 -1.66
CA GLY A 110 6.67 16.97 -1.83
C GLY A 110 5.81 17.77 -0.84
N LEU A 111 6.40 18.23 0.27
CA LEU A 111 5.78 19.14 1.24
C LEU A 111 5.96 20.61 0.89
N LEU A 112 6.89 20.94 -0.01
CA LEU A 112 7.06 22.28 -0.57
C LEU A 112 6.26 22.37 -1.86
N LEU A 113 4.93 22.41 -1.73
CA LEU A 113 4.07 22.93 -2.79
C LEU A 113 4.65 24.26 -3.27
N HIS A 114 5.11 24.32 -4.52
CA HIS A 114 5.40 25.58 -5.19
C HIS A 114 4.11 26.41 -5.20
N PRO A 115 4.06 27.58 -4.55
CA PRO A 115 2.90 28.45 -4.66
C PRO A 115 2.91 29.11 -6.04
N GLY A 116 1.91 28.79 -6.86
CA GLY A 116 1.48 29.66 -7.94
C GLY A 116 1.75 29.12 -9.35
N ARG A 117 0.67 28.75 -10.01
CA ARG A 117 0.41 29.19 -11.38
C ARG A 117 -1.06 29.54 -11.52
#